data_AF-F4PBG9-F1
#
_entry.id   AF-F4PBG9-F1
#
_cell.length_a   1.000
_cell.length_b   1.000
_cell.length_c   1.000
_cell.angle_alpha   90.00
_cell.angle_beta   90.00
_cell.angle_gamma   90.00
#
_symmetry.space_group_name_H-M   'P 1'
#
loop_
_entity.id
_entity.type
_entity.pdbx_description
1 polymer ?
#
loop_
_entity_poly.entity_id
_entity_poly.type
_entity_poly.pdbx_seq_one_letter_code
_entity_poly.pdbx_strand_id
1 'polypeptide(L)'
;MSEQTAELASHSMSLQLCRAARAIIEDFNSLLGVLSSNQFTTESKILPHSTIGKHIRHALDHFLLLLAGLQDLLDTRRSNCIDVTIDYDHRQRLTLLETDPKAAQTEFARICGKLEDALLYLDMNTSVCVLATTEVSGLPIKLASSMGREVWFLDLSQHGFVDFHPLFPQSITPALAFLFLIVSFLSASIFFIKQVGTNKYSRNICQEILFAVIGSLSFGFGLVFMFLAVGIYV
;
A
#
# COMPACT_ATOMS: atom_id res chain seq x y z
N MET A 1 19.09 -3.54 32.37
CA MET A 1 19.19 -3.77 30.91
C MET A 1 20.45 -3.06 30.45
N SER A 2 21.43 -3.80 29.95
CA SER A 2 22.79 -3.30 29.70
C SER A 2 22.83 -2.40 28.47
N GLU A 3 23.61 -1.32 28.51
CA GLU A 3 23.90 -0.41 27.39
C GLU A 3 24.31 -1.18 26.12
N GLN A 4 25.01 -2.30 26.30
CA GLN A 4 25.45 -3.22 25.25
C GLN A 4 24.29 -3.90 24.51
N THR A 5 23.20 -4.21 25.22
CA THR A 5 21.99 -4.78 24.59
C THR A 5 21.18 -3.75 23.79
N ALA A 6 21.27 -2.46 24.15
CA ALA A 6 20.60 -1.39 23.43
C ALA A 6 21.34 -1.03 22.13
N GLU A 7 22.68 -1.00 22.16
CA GLU A 7 23.51 -0.82 20.96
C GLU A 7 23.32 -1.95 19.94
N LEU A 8 23.32 -3.20 20.39
CA LEU A 8 23.06 -4.36 19.53
C LEU A 8 21.66 -4.31 18.87
N ALA A 9 20.64 -3.90 19.62
CA ALA A 9 19.29 -3.75 19.10
C ALA A 9 19.20 -2.62 18.06
N SER A 10 19.79 -1.46 18.37
CA SER A 10 19.84 -0.30 17.47
C SER A 10 20.56 -0.62 16.16
N HIS A 11 21.69 -1.35 16.22
CA HIS A 11 22.42 -1.78 15.04
C HIS A 11 21.65 -2.82 14.20
N SER A 12 20.91 -3.72 14.85
CA SER A 12 20.06 -4.68 14.13
C SER A 12 18.89 -3.99 13.40
N MET A 13 18.32 -2.95 14.03
CA MET A 13 17.20 -2.17 13.49
C MET A 13 17.63 -1.32 12.29
N SER A 14 18.78 -0.63 12.39
CA SER A 14 19.32 0.13 11.26
C SER A 14 19.57 -0.78 10.06
N LEU A 15 20.17 -1.96 10.29
CA LEU A 15 20.40 -2.94 9.23
C LEU A 15 19.10 -3.44 8.56
N GLN A 16 18.02 -3.63 9.33
CA GLN A 16 16.72 -4.02 8.79
C GLN A 16 16.10 -2.93 7.92
N LEU A 17 16.11 -1.68 8.39
CA LEU A 17 15.59 -0.54 7.63
C LEU A 17 16.40 -0.32 6.34
N CYS A 18 17.72 -0.44 6.39
CA CYS A 18 18.57 -0.35 5.20
C CYS A 18 18.24 -1.42 4.17
N ARG A 19 18.02 -2.67 4.61
CA ARG A 19 17.63 -3.77 3.71
C ARG A 19 16.26 -3.54 3.09
N ALA A 20 15.28 -3.05 3.87
CA ALA A 20 13.94 -2.79 3.39
C ALA A 20 13.94 -1.67 2.32
N ALA A 21 14.58 -0.54 2.62
CA ALA A 21 14.74 0.55 1.66
C ALA A 21 15.41 0.09 0.35
N ARG A 22 16.45 -0.74 0.46
CA ARG A 22 17.15 -1.31 -0.71
C ARG A 22 16.26 -2.26 -1.51
N ALA A 23 15.47 -3.10 -0.86
CA ALA A 23 14.59 -4.04 -1.55
C ALA A 23 13.55 -3.30 -2.40
N ILE A 24 12.91 -2.26 -1.84
CA ILE A 24 11.94 -1.46 -2.60
C ILE A 24 12.56 -0.80 -3.83
N ILE A 25 13.78 -0.28 -3.65
CA ILE A 25 14.57 0.31 -4.72
C ILE A 25 14.85 -0.71 -5.85
N GLU A 26 15.23 -1.93 -5.49
CA GLU A 26 15.51 -3.01 -6.44
C GLU A 26 14.24 -3.45 -7.17
N ASP A 27 13.10 -3.48 -6.47
CA ASP A 27 11.79 -3.77 -7.04
C ASP A 27 11.35 -2.69 -8.04
N PHE A 28 11.57 -1.40 -7.72
CA PHE A 28 11.29 -0.31 -8.65
C PHE A 28 12.17 -0.38 -9.91
N ASN A 29 13.47 -0.65 -9.76
CA ASN A 29 14.36 -0.81 -10.90
C ASN A 29 13.95 -2.01 -11.78
N SER A 30 13.53 -3.11 -11.16
CA SER A 30 13.03 -4.29 -11.88
C SER A 30 11.75 -3.98 -12.64
N LEU A 31 10.79 -3.29 -12.00
CA LEU A 31 9.55 -2.84 -12.63
C LEU A 31 9.82 -1.91 -13.82
N LEU A 32 10.65 -0.89 -13.64
CA LEU A 32 11.01 0.06 -14.71
C LEU A 32 11.72 -0.64 -15.88
N GLY A 33 12.46 -1.71 -15.63
CA GLY A 33 13.13 -2.51 -16.66
C GLY A 33 12.19 -3.32 -17.56
N VAL A 34 10.97 -3.62 -17.11
CA VAL A 34 9.99 -4.43 -17.86
C VAL A 34 8.93 -3.56 -18.54
N LEU A 35 8.73 -2.32 -18.09
CA LEU A 35 7.70 -1.42 -18.62
C LEU A 35 8.10 -0.77 -19.93
N SER A 36 7.18 -0.79 -20.91
CA SER A 36 7.26 0.09 -22.08
C SER A 36 6.84 1.52 -21.75
N SER A 37 7.30 2.50 -22.53
CA SER A 37 6.93 3.92 -22.37
C SER A 37 5.42 4.17 -22.40
N ASN A 38 4.68 3.38 -23.19
CA ASN A 38 3.22 3.46 -23.22
C ASN A 38 2.60 2.96 -21.92
N GLN A 39 3.05 1.81 -21.38
CA GLN A 39 2.53 1.29 -20.11
C GLN A 39 2.84 2.23 -18.94
N PHE A 40 4.00 2.87 -18.96
CA PHE A 40 4.43 3.82 -17.93
C PHE A 40 3.51 5.04 -17.79
N THR A 41 2.97 5.52 -18.92
CA THR A 41 2.15 6.74 -19.01
C THR A 41 0.65 6.46 -19.13
N THR A 42 0.25 5.19 -19.26
CA THR A 42 -1.17 4.80 -19.37
C THR A 42 -1.91 5.12 -18.07
N GLU A 43 -3.06 5.78 -18.17
CA GLU A 43 -3.92 6.04 -17.01
C GLU A 43 -4.61 4.77 -16.51
N SER A 44 -4.71 4.65 -15.19
CA SER A 44 -5.42 3.57 -14.52
C SER A 44 -6.92 3.63 -14.83
N LYS A 45 -7.50 2.47 -15.14
CA LYS A 45 -8.95 2.32 -15.30
C LYS A 45 -9.72 2.39 -13.97
N ILE A 46 -9.02 2.15 -12.86
CA ILE A 46 -9.61 2.07 -11.51
C ILE A 46 -9.42 3.39 -10.77
N LEU A 47 -8.27 4.05 -10.95
CA LEU A 47 -7.92 5.32 -10.30
C LEU A 47 -7.76 6.41 -11.37
N PRO A 48 -8.80 7.21 -11.65
CA PRO A 48 -8.76 8.27 -12.65
C PRO A 48 -7.56 9.21 -12.42
N HIS A 49 -6.92 9.63 -13.51
CA HIS A 49 -5.76 10.52 -13.50
C HIS A 49 -4.48 9.95 -12.85
N SER A 50 -4.45 8.68 -12.45
CA SER A 50 -3.23 8.05 -11.95
C SER A 50 -2.50 7.27 -13.05
N THR A 51 -1.17 7.39 -13.10
CA THR A 51 -0.29 6.63 -13.99
C THR A 51 0.85 6.01 -13.19
N ILE A 52 1.49 4.98 -13.72
CA ILE A 52 2.70 4.41 -13.08
C ILE A 52 3.76 5.49 -12.89
N GLY A 53 4.01 6.31 -13.92
CA GLY A 53 4.96 7.42 -13.82
C GLY A 53 4.64 8.43 -12.71
N LYS A 54 3.37 8.75 -12.48
CA LYS A 54 2.96 9.63 -11.36
C LYS A 54 3.23 9.01 -9.99
N HIS A 55 3.01 7.71 -9.84
CA HIS A 55 3.34 6.98 -8.61
C HIS A 55 4.85 6.90 -8.39
N ILE A 56 5.61 6.60 -9.44
CA ILE A 56 7.08 6.55 -9.42
C ILE A 56 7.67 7.90 -9.03
N ARG A 57 7.21 9.00 -9.64
CA ARG A 57 7.59 10.36 -9.22
C ARG A 57 7.23 10.61 -7.75
N HIS A 58 6.00 10.29 -7.34
CA HIS A 58 5.57 10.54 -5.96
C HIS A 58 6.41 9.78 -4.93
N ALA A 59 6.73 8.51 -5.22
CA ALA A 59 7.62 7.70 -4.42
C ALA A 59 9.02 8.34 -4.34
N LEU A 60 9.56 8.80 -5.48
CA LEU A 60 10.88 9.41 -5.55
C LEU A 60 10.96 10.76 -4.81
N ASP A 61 9.91 11.58 -4.87
CA ASP A 61 9.87 12.88 -4.20
C ASP A 61 10.13 12.73 -2.70
N HIS A 62 9.58 11.72 -2.04
CA HIS A 62 9.80 11.53 -0.60
C HIS A 62 11.28 11.25 -0.29
N PHE A 63 11.97 10.48 -1.13
CA PHE A 63 13.40 10.21 -0.97
C PHE A 63 14.23 11.45 -1.24
N LEU A 64 13.88 12.23 -2.25
CA LEU A 64 14.54 13.50 -2.55
C LEU A 64 14.42 14.49 -1.40
N LEU A 65 13.24 14.61 -0.81
CA LEU A 65 12.99 15.53 0.30
C LEU A 65 13.70 15.10 1.58
N LEU A 66 13.75 13.79 1.87
CA LEU A 66 14.59 13.27 2.95
C LEU A 66 16.05 13.63 2.71
N LEU A 67 16.61 13.28 1.53
CA LEU A 67 18.01 13.57 1.22
C LEU A 67 18.33 15.07 1.23
N ALA A 68 17.38 15.92 0.82
CA ALA A 68 17.51 17.38 0.90
C ALA A 68 17.59 17.86 2.35
N GLY A 69 16.72 17.35 3.23
CA GLY A 69 16.77 17.66 4.66
C GLY A 69 18.04 17.14 5.35
N LEU A 70 18.65 16.08 4.80
CA LEU A 70 19.91 15.50 5.28
C LEU A 70 21.15 16.15 4.66
N GLN A 71 21.02 17.06 3.70
CA GLN A 71 22.16 17.50 2.91
C GLN A 71 23.28 18.12 3.76
N ASP A 72 22.93 18.94 4.75
CA ASP A 72 23.90 19.54 5.68
C ASP A 72 24.63 18.49 6.53
N LEU A 73 23.94 17.40 6.91
CA LEU A 73 24.54 16.27 7.63
C LEU A 73 25.52 15.50 6.74
N LEU A 74 25.14 15.26 5.49
CA LEU A 74 25.95 14.53 4.51
C LEU A 74 27.20 15.31 4.13
N ASP A 75 27.08 16.62 3.93
CA ASP A 75 28.19 17.49 3.53
C ASP A 75 29.21 17.69 4.67
N THR A 76 28.75 17.74 5.93
CA THR A 76 29.63 17.97 7.08
C THR A 76 30.12 16.69 7.77
N ARG A 77 29.56 15.52 7.45
CA ARG A 77 29.79 14.23 8.14
C ARG A 77 29.78 14.34 9.67
N ARG A 78 28.94 15.21 10.21
CA ARG A 78 28.79 15.38 11.66
C ARG A 78 27.65 14.52 12.16
N SER A 79 27.96 13.58 13.05
CA SER A 79 26.98 12.66 13.66
C SER A 79 26.02 13.33 14.66
N ASN A 80 26.33 14.56 15.10
CA ASN A 80 25.51 15.34 16.03
C ASN A 80 25.12 16.68 15.40
N CYS A 81 24.05 16.71 14.60
CA CYS A 81 23.40 17.97 14.25
C CYS A 81 21.98 17.97 14.84
N ILE A 82 21.72 18.95 15.69
CA ILE A 82 20.50 19.08 16.50
C ILE A 82 19.33 19.67 15.67
N ASP A 83 19.58 20.11 14.43
CA ASP A 83 18.61 20.90 13.65
C ASP A 83 18.36 20.35 12.24
N VAL A 84 18.16 19.04 12.12
CA VAL A 84 17.69 18.43 10.87
C VAL A 84 16.21 18.74 10.71
N THR A 85 15.87 19.48 9.66
CA THR A 85 14.48 19.80 9.32
C THR A 85 14.13 19.21 7.95
N ILE A 86 13.06 18.44 7.87
CA ILE A 86 12.55 17.81 6.64
C ILE A 86 11.18 18.42 6.31
N ASP A 87 11.01 18.91 5.09
CA ASP A 87 9.76 19.46 4.58
C ASP A 87 9.24 18.58 3.43
N TYR A 88 8.22 17.76 3.70
CA TYR A 88 7.63 16.88 2.68
C TYR A 88 6.57 17.58 1.81
N ASP A 89 6.19 18.81 2.14
CA ASP A 89 5.18 19.58 1.40
C ASP A 89 5.82 20.43 0.30
N HIS A 90 7.10 20.81 0.47
CA HIS A 90 7.84 21.60 -0.51
C HIS A 90 8.38 20.77 -1.68
N ARG A 91 7.48 20.25 -2.52
CA ARG A 91 7.85 19.39 -3.67
C ARG A 91 8.13 20.19 -4.94
N GLN A 92 9.27 19.93 -5.58
CA GLN A 92 9.45 20.33 -6.98
C GLN A 92 8.80 19.29 -7.89
N ARG A 93 7.91 19.74 -8.79
CA ARG A 93 7.27 18.83 -9.73
C ARG A 93 8.23 18.44 -10.86
N LEU A 94 8.87 17.28 -10.73
CA LEU A 94 9.77 16.71 -11.72
C LEU A 94 8.99 15.99 -12.83
N THR A 95 8.31 16.75 -13.70
CA THR A 95 7.40 16.22 -14.74
C THR A 95 8.06 15.22 -15.69
N LEU A 96 9.38 15.35 -15.95
CA LEU A 96 10.12 14.42 -16.81
C LEU A 96 10.09 12.97 -16.29
N LEU A 97 10.03 12.80 -14.97
CA LEU A 97 9.94 11.48 -14.33
C LEU A 97 8.55 10.83 -14.47
N GLU A 98 7.52 11.63 -14.77
CA GLU A 98 6.17 11.11 -15.03
C GLU A 98 6.05 10.49 -16.42
N THR A 99 6.95 10.83 -17.35
CA THR A 99 6.85 10.49 -18.77
C THR A 99 7.97 9.60 -19.31
N ASP A 100 9.19 9.73 -18.77
CA ASP A 100 10.35 8.97 -19.25
C ASP A 100 10.82 7.92 -18.22
N PRO A 101 10.57 6.62 -18.46
CA PRO A 101 11.00 5.56 -17.55
C PRO A 101 12.53 5.47 -17.42
N LYS A 102 13.32 5.88 -18.42
CA LYS A 102 14.79 5.87 -18.33
C LYS A 102 15.30 7.00 -17.45
N ALA A 103 14.69 8.18 -17.54
CA ALA A 103 14.98 9.28 -16.64
C ALA A 103 14.63 8.90 -15.19
N ALA A 104 13.48 8.27 -14.98
CA ALA A 104 13.09 7.73 -13.67
C ALA A 104 14.11 6.71 -13.14
N GLN A 105 14.55 5.76 -13.96
CA GLN A 105 15.52 4.74 -13.57
C GLN A 105 16.88 5.35 -13.19
N THR A 106 17.36 6.33 -13.97
CA THR A 106 18.62 7.02 -13.70
C THR A 106 18.57 7.77 -12.38
N GLU A 107 17.46 8.47 -12.13
CA GLU A 107 17.28 9.24 -10.90
C GLU A 107 17.09 8.34 -9.67
N PHE A 108 16.38 7.21 -9.83
CA PHE A 108 16.33 6.17 -8.80
C PHE A 108 17.74 5.71 -8.43
N ALA A 109 18.53 5.23 -9.39
CA ALA A 109 19.90 4.76 -9.12
C ALA A 109 20.76 5.82 -8.40
N ARG A 110 20.62 7.10 -8.79
CA ARG A 110 21.32 8.22 -8.14
C ARG A 110 20.93 8.40 -6.68
N ILE A 111 19.63 8.32 -6.37
CA ILE A 111 19.11 8.44 -5.00
C ILE A 111 19.51 7.25 -4.15
N CYS A 112 19.49 6.04 -4.74
CA CYS A 112 19.85 4.81 -4.05
C CYS A 112 21.28 4.87 -3.53
N GLY A 113 22.23 5.28 -4.38
CA GLY A 113 23.62 5.45 -3.95
C GLY A 113 23.75 6.47 -2.81
N LYS A 114 23.06 7.63 -2.92
CA LYS A 114 23.08 8.64 -1.85
C LYS A 114 22.47 8.14 -0.55
N LEU A 115 21.38 7.37 -0.63
CA LEU A 115 20.72 6.83 0.55
C LEU A 115 21.57 5.74 1.20
N GLU A 116 22.14 4.81 0.43
CA GLU A 116 23.06 3.80 0.96
C GLU A 116 24.25 4.45 1.67
N ASP A 117 24.86 5.47 1.05
CA ASP A 117 25.96 6.23 1.66
C ASP A 117 25.50 6.94 2.94
N ALA A 118 24.32 7.57 2.94
CA ALA A 118 23.77 8.24 4.11
C ALA A 118 23.52 7.26 5.27
N LEU A 119 22.91 6.13 4.97
CA LEU A 119 22.51 5.13 5.96
C LEU A 119 23.70 4.46 6.68
N LEU A 120 24.91 4.52 6.11
CA LEU A 120 26.12 4.02 6.77
C LEU A 120 26.54 4.85 7.99
N TYR A 121 26.15 6.13 8.05
CA TYR A 121 26.64 7.08 9.05
C TYR A 121 25.53 7.70 9.91
N LEU A 122 24.26 7.50 9.53
CA LEU A 122 23.11 8.02 10.26
C LEU A 122 22.80 7.17 11.50
N ASP A 123 22.73 7.80 12.66
CA ASP A 123 22.12 7.17 13.83
C ASP A 123 20.59 7.26 13.70
N MET A 124 19.94 6.10 13.69
CA MET A 124 18.47 5.98 13.57
C MET A 124 17.73 6.61 14.76
N ASN A 125 18.39 6.82 15.89
CA ASN A 125 17.82 7.49 17.05
C ASN A 125 17.98 9.02 17.00
N THR A 126 18.67 9.56 16.00
CA THR A 126 18.83 11.01 15.83
C THR A 126 17.46 11.68 15.76
N SER A 127 17.23 12.65 16.64
CA SER A 127 16.01 13.45 16.62
C SER A 127 15.99 14.35 15.39
N VAL A 128 14.88 14.37 14.67
CA VAL A 128 14.67 15.23 13.49
C VAL A 128 13.36 16.01 13.62
N CYS A 129 13.25 17.13 12.93
CA CYS A 129 12.04 17.93 12.86
C CYS A 129 11.38 17.77 11.48
N VAL A 130 10.08 17.56 11.45
CA VAL A 130 9.28 17.51 10.22
C VAL A 130 8.39 18.74 10.16
N LEU A 131 8.39 19.43 9.02
CA LEU A 131 7.44 20.47 8.70
C LEU A 131 6.21 19.83 8.05
N ALA A 132 5.03 20.14 8.61
CA ALA A 132 3.75 19.69 8.07
C ALA A 132 2.81 20.88 7.90
N THR A 133 2.18 20.97 6.73
CA THR A 133 1.20 22.00 6.40
C THR A 133 -0.19 21.42 6.62
N THR A 134 -0.79 21.71 7.78
CA THR A 134 -2.10 21.15 8.17
C THR A 134 -3.27 22.07 7.87
N GLU A 135 -3.02 23.34 7.55
CA GLU A 135 -4.03 24.36 7.32
C GLU A 135 -3.99 24.92 5.90
N VAL A 136 -5.14 25.37 5.41
CA VAL A 136 -5.26 26.11 4.14
C VAL A 136 -4.46 27.42 4.17
N SER A 137 -4.17 27.95 5.37
CA SER A 137 -3.33 29.12 5.60
C SER A 137 -1.88 28.93 5.14
N GLY A 138 -1.42 27.68 4.97
CA GLY A 138 -0.08 27.36 4.48
C GLY A 138 1.04 27.52 5.52
N LEU A 139 0.70 27.77 6.80
CA LEU A 139 1.70 27.87 7.87
C LEU A 139 2.16 26.46 8.29
N PRO A 140 3.46 26.13 8.13
CA PRO A 140 3.97 24.82 8.53
C PRO A 140 4.10 24.73 10.05
N ILE A 141 3.67 23.60 10.61
CA ILE A 141 3.92 23.25 12.01
C ILE A 141 5.17 22.37 12.10
N LYS A 142 5.97 22.58 13.16
CA LYS A 142 7.14 21.76 13.48
C LYS A 142 6.73 20.58 14.34
N LEU A 143 6.96 19.37 13.84
CA LEU A 143 6.71 18.12 14.56
C LEU A 143 8.03 17.42 14.85
N ALA A 144 8.16 16.85 16.06
CA ALA A 144 9.29 16.02 16.40
C ALA A 144 9.19 14.63 15.74
N SER A 145 10.32 14.08 15.31
CA SER A 145 10.47 12.74 14.78
C SER A 145 11.86 12.17 15.07
N SER A 146 12.14 10.97 14.60
CA SER A 146 13.46 10.36 14.61
C SER A 146 13.86 9.91 13.22
N MET A 147 15.16 9.82 12.96
CA MET A 147 15.70 9.36 11.68
C MET A 147 15.13 8.00 11.27
N GLY A 148 15.09 7.04 12.21
CA GLY A 148 14.53 5.72 11.96
C GLY A 148 13.05 5.76 11.60
N ARG A 149 12.27 6.67 12.19
CA ARG A 149 10.86 6.87 11.83
C ARG A 149 10.72 7.45 10.43
N GLU A 150 11.56 8.41 10.04
CA GLU A 150 11.51 9.00 8.69
C GLU A 150 11.96 8.01 7.60
N VAL A 151 13.01 7.22 7.85
CA VAL A 151 13.43 6.14 6.95
C VAL A 151 12.33 5.07 6.83
N TRP A 152 11.68 4.70 7.95
CA TRP A 152 10.52 3.81 7.92
C TRP A 152 9.31 4.42 7.21
N PHE A 153 9.11 5.74 7.32
CA PHE A 153 8.03 6.41 6.61
C PHE A 153 8.23 6.36 5.09
N LEU A 154 9.47 6.45 4.60
CA LEU A 154 9.77 6.20 3.19
C LEU A 154 9.35 4.79 2.76
N ASP A 155 9.72 3.78 3.56
CA ASP A 155 9.38 2.37 3.34
C ASP A 155 7.85 2.17 3.29
N LEU A 156 7.10 2.70 4.26
CA LEU A 156 5.64 2.60 4.33
C LEU A 156 4.92 3.36 3.21
N SER A 157 5.46 4.52 2.80
CA SER A 157 4.92 5.32 1.69
C SER A 157 5.01 4.61 0.34
N GLN A 158 5.88 3.60 0.25
CA GLN A 158 6.08 2.76 -0.95
C GLN A 158 5.45 1.37 -0.80
N HIS A 159 5.41 0.80 0.42
CA HIS A 159 4.73 -0.46 0.77
C HIS A 159 3.20 -0.37 0.87
N GLY A 160 2.58 0.62 0.22
CA GLY A 160 1.19 0.45 -0.25
C GLY A 160 1.01 -0.79 -1.15
N PHE A 161 2.13 -1.36 -1.63
CA PHE A 161 2.26 -2.71 -2.20
C PHE A 161 2.59 -3.77 -1.14
N VAL A 162 1.84 -3.86 -0.04
CA VAL A 162 1.56 -5.21 0.47
C VAL A 162 0.70 -5.82 -0.62
N ASP A 163 1.16 -6.91 -1.25
CA ASP A 163 0.40 -7.63 -2.27
C ASP A 163 -1.02 -7.87 -1.75
N PHE A 164 -1.92 -6.94 -2.03
CA PHE A 164 -3.34 -7.12 -1.80
C PHE A 164 -3.78 -8.02 -2.94
N HIS A 165 -3.44 -9.29 -2.81
CA HIS A 165 -4.08 -10.31 -3.59
C HIS A 165 -5.49 -10.40 -2.99
N PRO A 166 -6.54 -9.92 -3.69
CA PRO A 166 -7.88 -10.14 -3.20
C PRO A 166 -8.03 -11.64 -3.00
N LEU A 167 -8.62 -12.05 -1.88
CA LEU A 167 -8.84 -13.47 -1.54
C LEU A 167 -9.51 -14.23 -2.70
N PHE A 168 -10.21 -13.51 -3.58
CA PHE A 168 -10.80 -14.00 -4.81
C PHE A 168 -10.40 -13.13 -6.01
N PRO A 169 -9.86 -13.73 -7.10
CA PRO A 169 -9.65 -13.02 -8.36
C PRO A 169 -10.95 -12.41 -8.89
N GLN A 170 -10.88 -11.17 -9.36
CA GLN A 170 -12.06 -10.46 -9.86
C GLN A 170 -12.70 -11.14 -11.09
N SER A 171 -11.93 -11.97 -11.80
CA SER A 171 -12.40 -12.76 -12.94
C SER A 171 -13.35 -13.91 -12.53
N ILE A 172 -13.23 -14.44 -11.31
CA ILE A 172 -14.07 -15.55 -10.84
C ILE A 172 -15.28 -15.09 -10.02
N THR A 173 -15.27 -13.85 -9.52
CA THR A 173 -16.34 -13.25 -8.72
C THR A 173 -17.72 -13.34 -9.39
N PRO A 174 -17.90 -13.04 -10.70
CA PRO A 174 -19.21 -13.17 -11.35
C PRO A 174 -19.71 -14.62 -11.40
N ALA A 175 -18.81 -15.58 -11.62
CA ALA A 175 -19.15 -17.01 -11.65
C ALA A 175 -19.58 -17.51 -10.27
N LEU A 176 -18.89 -17.08 -9.21
CA LEU A 176 -19.26 -17.38 -7.83
C LEU A 176 -20.63 -16.77 -7.45
N ALA A 177 -20.86 -15.50 -7.79
CA ALA A 177 -22.15 -14.84 -7.58
C ALA A 177 -23.29 -15.63 -8.22
N PHE A 178 -23.11 -16.02 -9.49
CA PHE A 178 -24.10 -16.80 -10.23
C PHE A 178 -24.37 -18.17 -9.59
N LEU A 179 -23.31 -18.89 -9.20
CA LEU A 179 -23.42 -20.19 -8.54
C LEU A 179 -24.21 -20.10 -7.23
N PHE A 180 -23.82 -19.18 -6.33
CA PHE A 180 -24.48 -19.01 -5.04
C PHE A 180 -25.94 -18.54 -5.19
N LEU A 181 -26.22 -17.64 -6.12
CA LEU A 181 -27.59 -17.18 -6.38
C LEU A 181 -28.47 -18.31 -6.92
N ILE A 182 -27.98 -19.14 -7.86
CA ILE A 182 -28.74 -20.31 -8.34
C ILE A 182 -29.04 -21.28 -7.21
N VAL A 183 -28.04 -21.64 -6.40
CA VAL A 183 -28.24 -22.56 -5.27
C VAL A 183 -29.26 -21.99 -4.28
N SER A 184 -29.22 -20.67 -4.03
CA SER A 184 -30.17 -19.99 -3.16
C SER A 184 -31.60 -20.03 -3.72
N PHE A 185 -31.79 -19.73 -5.01
CA PHE A 185 -33.11 -19.73 -5.63
C PHE A 185 -33.69 -21.14 -5.74
N LEU A 186 -32.88 -22.15 -6.03
CA LEU A 186 -33.32 -23.55 -6.04
C LEU A 186 -33.72 -24.01 -4.64
N SER A 187 -32.91 -23.72 -3.62
CA SER A 187 -33.22 -24.09 -2.24
C SER A 187 -34.47 -23.38 -1.73
N ALA A 188 -34.61 -22.07 -2.00
CA ALA A 188 -35.80 -21.30 -1.68
C ALA A 188 -37.05 -21.85 -2.41
N SER A 189 -36.92 -22.18 -3.70
CA SER A 189 -38.02 -22.77 -4.48
C SER A 189 -38.48 -24.11 -3.90
N ILE A 190 -37.55 -25.01 -3.57
CA ILE A 190 -37.87 -26.30 -2.94
C ILE A 190 -38.52 -26.08 -1.58
N PHE A 191 -38.04 -25.12 -0.78
CA PHE A 191 -38.63 -24.78 0.50
C PHE A 191 -40.09 -24.32 0.34
N PHE A 192 -40.37 -23.37 -0.56
CA PHE A 192 -41.74 -22.89 -0.79
C PHE A 192 -42.67 -23.97 -1.34
N ILE A 193 -42.19 -24.81 -2.27
CA ILE A 193 -42.96 -25.96 -2.77
C ILE A 193 -43.32 -26.91 -1.63
N LYS A 194 -42.38 -27.20 -0.71
CA LYS A 194 -42.66 -28.04 0.46
C LYS A 194 -43.64 -27.39 1.43
N GLN A 195 -43.59 -26.07 1.63
CA GLN A 195 -44.54 -25.38 2.50
C GLN A 195 -45.98 -25.46 2.00
N VAL A 196 -46.19 -25.42 0.68
CA VAL A 196 -47.54 -25.44 0.08
C VAL A 196 -48.01 -26.86 -0.23
N GLY A 197 -47.10 -27.76 -0.62
CA GLY A 197 -47.44 -29.10 -1.11
C GLY A 197 -47.51 -30.21 -0.06
N THR A 198 -47.16 -29.95 1.20
CA THR A 198 -47.14 -30.97 2.25
C THR A 198 -48.24 -30.77 3.30
N ASN A 199 -48.82 -31.88 3.74
CA ASN A 199 -49.84 -31.88 4.80
C ASN A 199 -49.20 -31.84 6.19
N LYS A 200 -49.98 -31.41 7.20
CA LYS A 200 -49.52 -31.29 8.60
C LYS A 200 -48.83 -32.55 9.15
N TYR A 201 -49.26 -33.73 8.71
CA TYR A 201 -48.76 -35.03 9.18
C TYR A 201 -47.55 -35.57 8.38
N SER A 202 -47.20 -34.97 7.25
CA SER A 202 -46.10 -35.43 6.37
C SER A 202 -44.91 -34.46 6.36
N ARG A 203 -44.92 -33.43 7.21
CA ARG A 203 -43.87 -32.41 7.28
C ARG A 203 -42.66 -32.90 8.04
N ASN A 204 -41.48 -32.53 7.56
CA ASN A 204 -40.20 -32.84 8.20
C ASN A 204 -39.47 -31.53 8.51
N ILE A 205 -39.56 -31.11 9.78
CA ILE A 205 -39.01 -29.83 10.24
C ILE A 205 -37.50 -29.74 10.05
N CYS A 206 -36.76 -30.84 10.24
CA CYS A 206 -35.31 -30.86 10.05
C CYS A 206 -34.94 -30.56 8.60
N GLN A 207 -35.67 -31.13 7.63
CA GLN A 207 -35.43 -30.85 6.22
C GLN A 207 -35.80 -29.41 5.85
N GLU A 208 -36.88 -28.87 6.39
CA GLU A 208 -37.28 -27.48 6.12
C GLU A 208 -36.26 -26.47 6.64
N ILE A 209 -35.77 -26.67 7.87
CA ILE A 209 -34.69 -25.85 8.44
C ILE A 209 -33.44 -25.97 7.58
N LEU A 210 -33.10 -27.18 7.13
CA LEU A 210 -31.93 -27.39 6.27
C LEU A 210 -32.00 -26.58 4.97
N PHE A 211 -33.11 -26.65 4.23
CA PHE A 211 -33.27 -25.88 2.98
C PHE A 211 -33.32 -24.37 3.24
N ALA A 212 -33.94 -23.93 4.34
CA ALA A 212 -33.98 -22.52 4.71
C ALA A 212 -32.58 -21.97 5.05
N VAL A 213 -31.77 -22.72 5.80
CA VAL A 213 -30.41 -22.33 6.16
C VAL A 213 -29.50 -22.31 4.94
N ILE A 214 -29.52 -23.36 4.11
CA ILE A 214 -28.72 -23.41 2.87
C ILE A 214 -29.10 -22.28 1.93
N GLY A 215 -30.40 -22.02 1.76
CA GLY A 215 -30.91 -20.94 0.91
C GLY A 215 -30.46 -19.56 1.42
N SER A 216 -30.63 -19.29 2.71
CA SER A 216 -30.28 -18.00 3.34
C SER A 216 -28.77 -17.72 3.28
N LEU A 217 -27.94 -18.70 3.64
CA LEU A 217 -26.47 -18.56 3.57
C LEU A 217 -26.01 -18.31 2.13
N SER A 218 -26.50 -19.12 1.19
CA SER A 218 -26.12 -18.98 -0.23
C SER A 218 -26.59 -17.65 -0.81
N PHE A 219 -27.75 -17.14 -0.40
CA PHE A 219 -28.26 -15.84 -0.84
C PHE A 219 -27.39 -14.69 -0.30
N GLY A 220 -27.00 -14.75 0.97
CA GLY A 220 -26.11 -13.76 1.59
C GLY A 220 -24.76 -13.66 0.88
N PHE A 221 -24.08 -14.80 0.69
CA PHE A 221 -22.82 -14.83 -0.06
C PHE A 221 -23.01 -14.44 -1.53
N GLY A 222 -24.10 -14.88 -2.17
CA GLY A 222 -24.44 -14.53 -3.55
C GLY A 222 -24.59 -13.02 -3.75
N LEU A 223 -25.25 -12.31 -2.83
CA LEU A 223 -25.39 -10.85 -2.88
C LEU A 223 -24.05 -10.14 -2.70
N VAL A 224 -23.21 -10.58 -1.75
CA VAL A 224 -21.87 -10.01 -1.54
C VAL A 224 -21.03 -10.16 -2.82
N PHE A 225 -20.99 -11.36 -3.42
CA PHE A 225 -20.26 -11.58 -4.67
C PHE A 225 -20.86 -10.81 -5.85
N MET A 226 -22.18 -10.62 -5.91
CA MET A 226 -22.81 -9.82 -6.95
C MET A 226 -22.40 -8.34 -6.84
N PHE A 227 -22.40 -7.76 -5.65
CA PHE A 227 -21.92 -6.39 -5.45
C PHE A 227 -20.46 -6.24 -5.85
N LEU A 228 -19.60 -7.17 -5.42
CA LEU A 228 -18.20 -7.20 -5.83
C LEU A 228 -18.03 -7.33 -7.36
N ALA A 229 -18.87 -8.13 -8.03
CA ALA A 229 -18.83 -8.32 -9.47
C ALA A 229 -19.24 -7.06 -10.26
N VAL A 230 -20.14 -6.25 -9.71
CA VAL A 230 -20.57 -4.96 -10.30
C VAL A 230 -19.59 -3.81 -9.94
N GLY A 231 -18.59 -4.08 -9.09
CA GLY A 231 -17.60 -3.09 -8.66
C GLY A 231 -18.04 -2.26 -7.45
N ILE A 232 -19.07 -2.72 -6.72
CA ILE A 232 -19.45 -2.17 -5.43
C ILE A 232 -18.67 -2.95 -4.37
N TYR A 233 -17.59 -2.35 -3.89
CA TYR A 233 -16.75 -2.90 -2.83
C TYR A 233 -17.35 -2.52 -1.47
N VAL A 234 -18.04 -3.49 -0.84
CA VAL A 234 -18.68 -3.38 0.48
C VAL A 234 -17.74 -3.87 1.58
#